data_AF-A0A7Y2FXQ7-F1
#
_entry.id   AF-A0A7Y2FXQ7-F1
#
_cell.length_a   1.000
_cell.length_b   1.000
_cell.length_c   1.000
_cell.angle_alpha   90.00
_cell.angle_beta   90.00
_cell.angle_gamma   90.00
#
_symmetry.space_group_name_H-M   'P 1'
#
loop_
_entity.id
_entity.type
_entity.pdbx_description
1 polymer ?
#
loop_
_entity_poly.entity_id
_entity_poly.type
_entity_poly.pdbx_seq_one_letter_code
_entity_poly.pdbx_strand_id
1 'polypeptide(L)'
;MKRILSLSLALLWFSFGTLTAQNPNMGGKACSVQKVKLPTNYTEPDQRTYDMVRKGRFSYNIDTETKRLYGWDQTKENPNLRAVVNLYGYTLGSPKRNSKKVEKKDKDGKVTESYTEYWYTGSASGRGTLYVYGASNPFEYKKKPKKESSKKKEVKKEEPKSENQFLSAEVVEELEEQSEMDEDSGLEDSVLPFVTSVSVDKSKNLSGGKARSSSTAYRNFKNNQYPQLQDFRSFFPQLSYNTAMRSLNNMYGFAPTKNLFKLRVIKNEKHPQSKVWNDATAATITLFKSVKFNKGIDKTRQQFLPIIDYYVTQVDRNREDDKKERKLKKAAFENLLNIYYYLDRHDDVIALSSEYLESKRLGRLAKIQKGKSEKMKAHLAFLKMETAHMESDKLVIDENEEIEVLEDDMTTGGN
;
A
#
# COMPACT_ATOMS: atom_id res chain seq x y z
N MET A 1 55.21 -43.55 47.66
CA MET A 1 54.24 -43.66 46.55
C MET A 1 53.48 -42.34 46.48
N LYS A 2 53.79 -41.44 45.52
CA LYS A 2 52.97 -41.13 44.33
C LYS A 2 51.47 -41.01 44.71
N ARG A 3 50.79 -39.86 44.61
CA ARG A 3 50.60 -39.03 43.41
C ARG A 3 50.24 -37.57 43.72
N ILE A 4 50.89 -36.71 42.95
CA ILE A 4 50.55 -35.33 42.57
C ILE A 4 49.42 -35.39 41.53
N LEU A 5 48.41 -34.51 41.59
CA LEU A 5 47.53 -34.04 40.50
C LEU A 5 46.42 -33.15 41.13
N SER A 6 46.01 -31.98 40.68
CA SER A 6 46.45 -31.06 39.63
C SER A 6 45.64 -29.78 39.82
N LEU A 7 46.34 -28.71 40.17
CA LEU A 7 45.86 -27.34 40.26
C LEU A 7 45.99 -26.72 38.85
N SER A 8 44.90 -26.61 38.10
CA SER A 8 44.88 -25.84 36.84
C SER A 8 43.44 -25.62 36.35
N LEU A 9 42.76 -24.63 36.93
CA LEU A 9 41.51 -24.10 36.41
C LEU A 9 41.46 -22.57 36.63
N ALA A 10 42.40 -21.84 36.01
CA ALA A 10 42.36 -20.39 35.99
C ALA A 10 43.26 -19.86 34.86
N LEU A 11 42.87 -20.04 33.59
CA LEU A 11 43.41 -19.27 32.44
C LEU A 11 42.61 -19.58 31.17
N LEU A 12 41.34 -19.17 31.15
CA LEU A 12 40.64 -18.80 29.90
C LEU A 12 40.41 -17.29 29.95
N TRP A 13 41.52 -16.55 30.04
CA TRP A 13 41.50 -15.14 29.70
C TRP A 13 41.26 -15.05 28.20
N PHE A 14 40.06 -14.58 27.88
CA PHE A 14 39.62 -14.11 26.59
C PHE A 14 40.74 -13.39 25.82
N SER A 15 41.35 -14.08 24.88
CA SER A 15 42.03 -13.48 23.75
C SER A 15 40.98 -12.86 22.82
N PHE A 16 40.30 -11.79 23.26
CA PHE A 16 39.64 -10.88 22.33
C PHE A 16 40.75 -10.17 21.57
N GLY A 17 41.26 -10.82 20.52
CA GLY A 17 42.00 -10.15 19.49
C GLY A 17 41.18 -8.94 19.07
N THR A 18 41.81 -7.77 19.11
CA THR A 18 41.28 -6.52 18.58
C THR A 18 41.17 -6.66 17.06
N LEU A 19 40.20 -7.47 16.61
CA LEU A 19 39.66 -7.41 15.27
C LEU A 19 39.16 -5.98 15.14
N THR A 20 39.92 -5.18 14.42
CA THR A 20 39.51 -3.83 14.02
C THR A 20 38.21 -4.01 13.25
N ALA A 21 37.09 -3.85 13.96
CA ALA A 21 35.76 -4.17 13.46
C ALA A 21 35.56 -3.43 12.14
N GLN A 22 35.38 -4.14 11.03
CA GLN A 22 35.14 -3.49 9.75
C GLN A 22 33.83 -2.69 9.82
N ASN A 23 33.74 -1.55 9.14
CA ASN A 23 32.52 -0.75 9.17
C ASN A 23 31.37 -1.58 8.55
N PRO A 24 30.26 -1.82 9.27
CA PRO A 24 29.18 -2.64 8.76
C PRO A 24 28.54 -1.95 7.54
N ASN A 25 28.56 -2.66 6.40
CA ASN A 25 27.83 -2.27 5.21
C ASN A 25 26.41 -2.82 5.32
N MET A 26 25.44 -1.93 5.59
CA MET A 26 24.06 -2.32 5.83
C MET A 26 23.26 -2.40 4.54
N GLY A 27 22.50 -3.48 4.38
CA GLY A 27 21.50 -3.68 3.34
C GLY A 27 20.08 -3.72 3.90
N GLY A 28 19.11 -3.92 3.00
CA GLY A 28 17.74 -4.22 3.34
C GLY A 28 17.30 -5.50 2.63
N LYS A 29 16.59 -6.37 3.33
CA LYS A 29 15.92 -7.55 2.77
C LYS A 29 14.42 -7.44 3.05
N ALA A 30 13.61 -7.67 2.04
CA ALA A 30 12.16 -7.62 2.19
C ALA A 30 11.66 -8.81 3.03
N CYS A 31 10.75 -8.52 3.94
CA CYS A 31 9.99 -9.47 4.73
C CYS A 31 8.49 -9.19 4.49
N SER A 32 7.68 -10.24 4.51
CA SER A 32 6.23 -10.13 4.34
C SER A 32 5.54 -10.86 5.47
N VAL A 33 4.45 -10.28 5.96
CA VAL A 33 3.55 -10.88 6.95
C VAL A 33 2.11 -10.63 6.52
N GLN A 34 1.25 -11.63 6.65
CA GLN A 34 -0.17 -11.46 6.35
C GLN A 34 -0.93 -11.10 7.63
N LYS A 35 -1.70 -10.02 7.57
CA LYS A 35 -2.55 -9.52 8.67
C LYS A 35 -3.90 -9.09 8.15
N VAL A 36 -4.83 -8.86 9.06
CA VAL A 36 -6.09 -8.20 8.75
C VAL A 36 -5.87 -6.70 8.62
N LYS A 37 -6.42 -6.10 7.55
CA LYS A 37 -6.62 -4.67 7.47
C LYS A 37 -7.81 -4.30 8.36
N LEU A 38 -7.56 -3.42 9.31
CA LEU A 38 -8.56 -3.00 10.29
C LEU A 38 -9.55 -2.01 9.65
N PRO A 39 -10.87 -2.26 9.69
CA PRO A 39 -11.87 -1.36 9.12
C PRO A 39 -11.96 -0.05 9.90
N THR A 40 -12.43 1.01 9.24
CA THR A 40 -12.63 2.30 9.92
C THR A 40 -13.86 2.32 10.81
N ASN A 41 -14.91 1.57 10.50
CA ASN A 41 -16.13 1.50 11.30
C ASN A 41 -16.14 0.19 12.10
N TYR A 42 -16.84 0.22 13.22
CA TYR A 42 -17.02 -0.94 14.09
C TYR A 42 -18.47 -1.41 14.09
N THR A 43 -18.64 -2.72 13.96
CA THR A 43 -19.93 -3.40 14.10
C THR A 43 -19.74 -4.63 14.97
N GLU A 44 -20.66 -4.85 15.90
CA GLU A 44 -20.65 -6.03 16.77
C GLU A 44 -20.68 -7.31 15.92
N PRO A 45 -19.94 -8.38 16.30
CA PRO A 45 -19.82 -9.59 15.48
C PRO A 45 -21.15 -10.22 15.03
N ASP A 46 -22.16 -10.22 15.89
CA ASP A 46 -23.50 -10.76 15.65
C ASP A 46 -24.35 -9.90 14.70
N GLN A 47 -23.97 -8.62 14.53
CA GLN A 47 -24.62 -7.69 13.61
C GLN A 47 -23.93 -7.61 12.24
N ARG A 48 -22.89 -8.41 11.98
CA ARG A 48 -22.10 -8.34 10.73
C ARG A 48 -22.79 -9.03 9.55
N THR A 49 -23.95 -8.52 9.17
CA THR A 49 -24.70 -8.96 7.99
C THR A 49 -24.75 -7.85 6.94
N TYR A 50 -24.55 -8.20 5.67
CA TYR A 50 -24.56 -7.21 4.58
C TYR A 50 -25.32 -7.65 3.33
N ASP A 51 -25.77 -6.66 2.58
CA ASP A 51 -26.36 -6.81 1.26
C ASP A 51 -25.66 -5.90 0.25
N MET A 52 -25.53 -6.39 -0.99
CA MET A 52 -24.92 -5.68 -2.10
C MET A 52 -25.91 -5.62 -3.26
N VAL A 53 -26.37 -4.41 -3.56
CA VAL A 53 -27.32 -4.13 -4.62
C VAL A 53 -26.57 -3.52 -5.81
N ARG A 54 -26.95 -3.92 -7.02
CA ARG A 54 -26.43 -3.35 -8.27
C ARG A 54 -27.53 -2.51 -8.95
N LYS A 55 -27.18 -1.32 -9.43
CA LYS A 55 -28.09 -0.38 -10.11
C LYS A 55 -27.42 0.23 -11.34
N GLY A 56 -28.22 0.75 -12.27
CA GLY A 56 -27.76 1.44 -13.48
C GLY A 56 -27.52 0.49 -14.65
N ARG A 57 -27.65 1.01 -15.87
CA ARG A 57 -27.62 0.24 -17.13
C ARG A 57 -26.36 -0.58 -17.34
N PHE A 58 -25.24 -0.20 -16.73
CA PHE A 58 -23.96 -0.89 -16.92
C PHE A 58 -23.65 -1.94 -15.85
N SER A 59 -24.58 -2.21 -14.93
CA SER A 59 -24.34 -3.10 -13.78
C SER A 59 -24.74 -4.57 -13.99
N TYR A 60 -25.40 -4.89 -15.10
CA TYR A 60 -26.02 -6.22 -15.33
C TYR A 60 -25.03 -7.40 -15.29
N ASN A 61 -23.77 -7.17 -15.64
CA ASN A 61 -22.72 -8.19 -15.66
C ASN A 61 -21.94 -8.30 -14.35
N ILE A 62 -22.28 -7.51 -13.33
CA ILE A 62 -21.65 -7.60 -12.01
C ILE A 62 -22.27 -8.76 -11.25
N ASP A 63 -21.48 -9.78 -10.97
CA ASP A 63 -21.85 -10.80 -9.99
C ASP A 63 -21.45 -10.33 -8.58
N THR A 64 -22.45 -9.98 -7.79
CA THR A 64 -22.31 -9.49 -6.41
C THR A 64 -21.84 -10.56 -5.43
N GLU A 65 -21.86 -11.83 -5.80
CA GLU A 65 -21.46 -12.96 -4.95
C GLU A 65 -19.96 -13.31 -5.12
N THR A 66 -19.33 -12.86 -6.21
CA THR A 66 -17.89 -13.12 -6.48
C THR A 66 -16.94 -12.53 -5.44
N LYS A 67 -17.38 -11.50 -4.72
CA LYS A 67 -16.57 -10.79 -3.73
C LYS A 67 -17.31 -10.65 -2.43
N ARG A 68 -16.58 -10.90 -1.35
CA ARG A 68 -17.12 -10.80 0.00
C ARG A 68 -16.62 -9.58 0.76
N LEU A 69 -17.44 -9.13 1.69
CA LEU A 69 -17.02 -8.27 2.78
C LEU A 69 -16.43 -9.15 3.88
N TYR A 70 -15.12 -9.08 4.11
CA TYR A 70 -14.44 -10.01 5.01
C TYR A 70 -14.90 -9.82 6.46
N GLY A 71 -15.25 -10.92 7.13
CA GLY A 71 -15.77 -10.90 8.51
C GLY A 71 -17.27 -10.59 8.61
N TRP A 72 -17.99 -10.59 7.48
CA TRP A 72 -19.43 -10.40 7.40
C TRP A 72 -20.10 -11.53 6.63
N ASP A 73 -21.35 -11.82 6.98
CA ASP A 73 -22.20 -12.78 6.26
C ASP A 73 -23.17 -12.04 5.34
N GLN A 74 -23.33 -12.54 4.11
CA GLN A 74 -24.21 -11.91 3.13
C GLN A 74 -25.66 -12.36 3.34
N THR A 75 -26.60 -11.42 3.42
CA THR A 75 -28.04 -11.69 3.51
C THR A 75 -28.84 -10.60 2.81
N LYS A 76 -29.92 -10.99 2.14
CA LYS A 76 -30.90 -10.04 1.57
C LYS A 76 -31.94 -9.63 2.61
N GLU A 77 -32.19 -10.50 3.58
CA GLU A 77 -33.19 -10.31 4.62
C GLU A 77 -32.58 -9.53 5.79
N ASN A 78 -33.09 -8.33 6.04
CA ASN A 78 -32.72 -7.45 7.15
C ASN A 78 -31.19 -7.32 7.38
N PRO A 79 -30.41 -6.92 6.35
CA PRO A 79 -28.98 -6.66 6.53
C PRO A 79 -28.76 -5.47 7.46
N ASN A 80 -27.68 -5.48 8.23
CA ASN A 80 -27.27 -4.32 9.04
C ASN A 80 -26.42 -3.32 8.25
N LEU A 81 -25.90 -3.74 7.09
CA LEU A 81 -25.17 -2.91 6.14
C LEU A 81 -25.71 -3.15 4.73
N ARG A 82 -26.13 -2.11 4.03
CA ARG A 82 -26.52 -2.20 2.62
C ARG A 82 -25.64 -1.31 1.78
N ALA A 83 -25.09 -1.87 0.72
CA ALA A 83 -24.27 -1.15 -0.26
C ALA A 83 -24.94 -1.21 -1.63
N VAL A 84 -24.89 -0.11 -2.38
CA VAL A 84 -25.47 -0.01 -3.73
C VAL A 84 -24.39 0.46 -4.67
N VAL A 85 -24.05 -0.37 -5.66
CA VAL A 85 -23.14 0.02 -6.75
C VAL A 85 -24.00 0.45 -7.93
N ASN A 86 -24.10 1.77 -8.14
CA ASN A 86 -24.82 2.36 -9.26
C ASN A 86 -23.85 2.69 -10.41
N LEU A 87 -23.97 2.01 -11.54
CA LEU A 87 -23.17 2.26 -12.74
C LEU A 87 -24.05 2.85 -13.83
N TYR A 88 -24.08 4.18 -13.87
CA TYR A 88 -25.07 4.95 -14.61
C TYR A 88 -24.52 5.56 -15.91
N GLY A 89 -23.20 5.64 -16.10
CA GLY A 89 -22.66 6.40 -17.22
C GLY A 89 -21.54 5.70 -17.97
N TYR A 90 -21.50 5.93 -19.29
CA TYR A 90 -20.36 5.59 -20.14
C TYR A 90 -20.18 6.67 -21.22
N THR A 91 -18.93 7.04 -21.46
CA THR A 91 -18.55 8.01 -22.49
C THR A 91 -17.36 7.49 -23.27
N LEU A 92 -17.50 7.42 -24.60
CA LEU A 92 -16.40 7.18 -25.53
C LEU A 92 -16.03 8.50 -26.21
N GLY A 93 -14.91 9.07 -25.78
CA GLY A 93 -14.43 10.34 -26.32
C GLY A 93 -13.85 10.19 -27.72
N SER A 94 -14.18 11.14 -28.59
CA SER A 94 -13.70 11.15 -29.97
C SER A 94 -12.16 11.25 -30.03
N PRO A 95 -11.50 10.60 -31.01
CA PRO A 95 -10.05 10.67 -31.16
C PRO A 95 -9.56 12.11 -31.36
N LYS A 96 -8.63 12.56 -30.51
CA LYS A 96 -8.01 13.88 -30.58
C LYS A 96 -6.68 13.80 -31.32
N ARG A 97 -6.55 14.58 -32.40
CA ARG A 97 -5.31 14.72 -33.16
C ARG A 97 -4.32 15.58 -32.39
N ASN A 98 -3.08 15.11 -32.28
CA ASN A 98 -1.94 15.84 -31.75
C ASN A 98 -0.85 15.91 -32.81
N SER A 99 -0.02 16.96 -32.78
CA SER A 99 1.09 17.13 -33.70
C SER A 99 2.27 17.84 -33.05
N LYS A 100 3.49 17.51 -33.48
CA LYS A 100 4.73 18.17 -33.04
C LYS A 100 5.68 18.33 -34.23
N LYS A 101 6.16 19.55 -34.45
CA LYS A 101 7.26 19.80 -35.39
C LYS A 101 8.57 19.26 -34.79
N VAL A 102 9.29 18.45 -35.55
CA VAL A 102 10.58 17.87 -35.18
C VAL A 102 11.62 18.38 -36.16
N GLU A 103 12.67 18.99 -35.61
CA GLU A 103 13.83 19.43 -36.36
C GLU A 103 15.04 18.58 -35.95
N LYS A 104 15.70 17.98 -36.93
CA LYS A 104 17.02 17.39 -36.74
C LYS A 104 18.05 18.46 -37.07
N LYS A 105 19.03 18.61 -36.20
CA LYS A 105 20.14 19.55 -36.36
C LYS A 105 21.46 18.78 -36.44
N ASP A 106 22.41 19.28 -37.20
CA ASP A 106 23.78 18.77 -37.19
C ASP A 106 24.54 19.21 -35.92
N LYS A 107 25.83 18.83 -35.85
CA LYS A 107 26.70 19.16 -34.71
C LYS A 107 26.92 20.67 -34.55
N ASP A 108 26.71 21.44 -35.63
CA ASP A 108 26.86 22.90 -35.66
C ASP A 108 25.52 23.62 -35.36
N GLY A 109 24.46 22.86 -35.07
CA GLY A 109 23.15 23.38 -34.72
C GLY A 109 22.29 23.81 -35.92
N LYS A 110 22.74 23.57 -37.15
CA LYS A 110 21.98 23.88 -38.37
C LYS A 110 20.95 22.79 -38.63
N VAL A 111 19.72 23.20 -38.97
CA VAL A 111 18.61 22.28 -39.25
C VAL A 111 18.88 21.52 -40.55
N THR A 112 18.96 20.20 -40.47
CA THR A 112 19.21 19.29 -41.59
C THR A 112 17.93 18.61 -42.10
N GLU A 113 16.94 18.40 -41.23
CA GLU A 113 15.64 17.84 -41.58
C GLU A 113 14.57 18.47 -40.70
N SER A 114 13.43 18.84 -41.27
CA SER A 114 12.26 19.31 -40.52
C SER A 114 11.03 18.56 -40.99
N TYR A 115 10.34 17.88 -40.08
CA TYR A 115 9.09 17.18 -40.37
C TYR A 115 8.10 17.30 -39.21
N THR A 116 6.81 17.14 -39.50
CA THR A 116 5.76 17.11 -38.46
C THR A 116 5.42 15.66 -38.13
N GLU A 117 5.46 15.32 -36.85
CA GLU A 117 4.92 14.06 -36.33
C GLU A 117 3.47 14.28 -35.90
N TYR A 118 2.58 13.37 -36.28
CA TYR A 118 1.18 13.31 -35.88
C TYR A 118 0.95 12.06 -35.03
N TRP A 119 0.09 12.16 -34.02
CA TRP A 119 -0.43 11.01 -33.28
C TRP A 119 -1.85 11.33 -32.78
N TYR A 120 -2.61 10.30 -32.45
CA TYR A 120 -3.97 10.46 -31.92
C TYR A 120 -4.04 9.93 -30.50
N THR A 121 -4.86 10.58 -29.69
CA THR A 121 -5.20 10.15 -28.33
C THR A 121 -6.70 9.96 -28.23
N GLY A 122 -7.15 8.97 -27.48
CA GLY A 122 -8.57 8.80 -27.17
C GLY A 122 -8.77 8.37 -25.73
N SER A 123 -9.99 8.56 -25.26
CA SER A 123 -10.38 8.30 -23.89
C SER A 123 -11.73 7.60 -23.84
N ALA A 124 -11.89 6.68 -22.91
CA ALA A 124 -13.20 6.15 -22.53
C ALA A 124 -13.36 6.29 -21.01
N SER A 125 -14.55 6.64 -20.54
CA SER A 125 -14.86 6.79 -19.12
C SER A 125 -16.18 6.13 -18.75
N GLY A 126 -16.15 5.29 -17.72
CA GLY A 126 -17.35 4.79 -17.05
C GLY A 126 -17.57 5.56 -15.75
N ARG A 127 -18.83 5.90 -15.47
CA ARG A 127 -19.27 6.61 -14.27
C ARG A 127 -20.00 5.65 -13.35
N GLY A 128 -19.76 5.80 -12.05
CA GLY A 128 -20.51 5.08 -11.06
C GLY A 128 -20.23 5.54 -9.65
N THR A 129 -21.19 5.23 -8.78
CA THR A 129 -21.17 5.61 -7.37
C THR A 129 -21.49 4.40 -6.51
N LEU A 130 -20.69 4.18 -5.47
CA LEU A 130 -21.01 3.29 -4.35
C LEU A 130 -21.74 4.11 -3.30
N TYR A 131 -22.99 3.77 -2.99
CA TYR A 131 -23.71 4.29 -1.83
C TYR A 131 -23.67 3.29 -0.70
N VAL A 132 -23.49 3.74 0.53
CA VAL A 132 -23.42 2.89 1.72
C VAL A 132 -24.42 3.36 2.76
N TYR A 133 -25.18 2.40 3.29
CA TYR A 133 -26.21 2.58 4.30
C TYR A 133 -25.97 1.62 5.47
N GLY A 134 -26.10 2.10 6.71
CA GLY A 134 -25.84 1.32 7.91
C GLY A 134 -25.26 2.16 9.05
N ALA A 135 -24.67 1.52 10.05
CA ALA A 135 -24.03 2.21 11.16
C ALA A 135 -22.77 2.96 10.72
N SER A 136 -22.63 4.23 11.10
CA SER A 136 -21.41 5.02 10.89
C SER A 136 -20.78 5.41 12.21
N ASN A 137 -19.55 4.94 12.43
CA ASN A 137 -18.77 5.23 13.62
C ASN A 137 -17.27 5.18 13.28
N PRO A 138 -16.79 6.07 12.39
CA PRO A 138 -15.42 6.00 11.92
C PRO A 138 -14.40 6.20 13.05
N PHE A 139 -13.34 5.41 13.03
CA PHE A 139 -12.22 5.50 13.95
C PHE A 139 -11.46 6.82 13.72
N GLU A 140 -11.52 7.71 14.71
CA GLU A 140 -10.78 8.97 14.70
C GLU A 140 -9.59 8.92 15.66
N TYR A 141 -8.39 8.81 15.10
CA TYR A 141 -7.17 8.93 15.91
C TYR A 141 -6.80 10.40 16.14
N LYS A 142 -7.27 10.97 17.26
CA LYS A 142 -6.87 12.31 17.71
C LYS A 142 -5.40 12.30 18.16
N LYS A 143 -4.50 12.55 17.22
CA LYS A 143 -3.08 12.76 17.53
C LYS A 143 -2.94 14.01 18.41
N LYS A 144 -2.19 13.94 19.51
CA LYS A 144 -1.81 15.15 20.28
C LYS A 144 -1.29 16.22 19.31
N PRO A 145 -1.75 17.49 19.43
CA PRO A 145 -1.42 18.52 18.46
C PRO A 145 0.10 18.68 18.36
N LYS A 146 0.64 18.49 17.16
CA LYS A 146 2.02 18.87 16.86
C LYS A 146 2.04 20.38 16.62
N LYS A 147 2.94 21.12 17.28
CA LYS A 147 3.27 22.50 16.89
C LYS A 147 3.54 22.53 15.39
N GLU A 148 2.75 23.31 14.67
CA GLU A 148 2.75 23.40 13.22
C GLU A 148 4.10 23.88 12.70
N SER A 149 4.76 23.04 11.90
CA SER A 149 5.83 23.48 11.00
C SER A 149 5.18 23.91 9.70
N SER A 150 5.19 25.22 9.45
CA SER A 150 4.69 25.89 8.24
C SER A 150 5.23 25.24 6.96
N LYS A 151 4.37 24.54 6.21
CA LYS A 151 4.63 24.16 4.82
C LYS A 151 4.03 25.20 3.88
N LYS A 152 4.90 25.87 3.11
CA LYS A 152 4.53 26.71 1.96
C LYS A 152 3.71 25.90 0.97
N LYS A 153 2.50 26.37 0.65
CA LYS A 153 1.70 25.91 -0.50
C LYS A 153 2.34 26.46 -1.79
N GLU A 154 2.79 25.58 -2.66
CA GLU A 154 3.03 25.91 -4.07
C GLU A 154 1.68 26.01 -4.78
N VAL A 155 1.43 27.18 -5.37
CA VAL A 155 0.29 27.44 -6.25
C VAL A 155 0.62 26.88 -7.63
N LYS A 156 -0.08 25.83 -8.07
CA LYS A 156 -0.07 25.41 -9.47
C LYS A 156 -0.78 26.47 -10.29
N LYS A 157 -0.05 27.14 -11.20
CA LYS A 157 -0.63 27.95 -12.28
C LYS A 157 -1.34 27.03 -13.26
N GLU A 158 -2.62 27.32 -13.53
CA GLU A 158 -3.36 26.78 -14.66
C GLU A 158 -2.83 27.41 -15.95
N GLU A 159 -2.52 26.57 -16.94
CA GLU A 159 -2.16 27.01 -18.29
C GLU A 159 -3.42 27.41 -19.06
N PRO A 160 -3.41 28.54 -19.79
CA PRO A 160 -4.52 28.93 -20.63
C PRO A 160 -4.64 27.96 -21.83
N LYS A 161 -5.84 27.43 -22.03
CA LYS A 161 -6.22 26.74 -23.26
C LYS A 161 -6.07 27.72 -24.43
N SER A 162 -5.12 27.46 -25.33
CA SER A 162 -5.02 28.21 -26.58
C SER A 162 -6.15 27.79 -27.52
N GLU A 163 -7.02 28.74 -27.85
CA GLU A 163 -7.95 28.65 -28.97
C GLU A 163 -7.14 28.73 -30.27
N ASN A 164 -7.21 27.67 -31.08
CA ASN A 164 -6.46 27.56 -32.32
C ASN A 164 -7.40 27.85 -33.51
N GLN A 165 -7.20 28.98 -34.17
CA GLN A 165 -8.01 29.50 -35.30
C GLN A 165 -7.75 28.81 -36.66
N PHE A 166 -6.97 27.72 -36.72
CA PHE A 166 -6.55 27.08 -37.98
C PHE A 166 -7.05 25.64 -38.18
N LEU A 167 -8.13 25.24 -37.51
CA LEU A 167 -8.79 23.96 -37.80
C LEU A 167 -10.00 24.20 -38.72
N SER A 168 -9.76 24.11 -40.03
CA SER A 168 -10.85 23.93 -41.01
C SER A 168 -11.57 22.61 -40.70
N ALA A 169 -12.90 22.68 -40.55
CA ALA A 169 -13.78 21.59 -40.14
C ALA A 169 -13.92 20.44 -41.17
N GLU A 170 -13.20 20.47 -42.30
CA GLU A 170 -13.21 19.39 -43.28
C GLU A 170 -12.10 18.39 -43.00
N VAL A 171 -12.48 17.11 -42.92
CA VAL A 171 -11.70 15.93 -42.48
C VAL A 171 -11.64 15.74 -40.96
N VAL A 172 -12.78 15.89 -40.29
CA VAL A 172 -13.11 15.09 -39.10
C VAL A 172 -14.35 14.28 -39.47
N GLU A 173 -14.13 13.03 -39.83
CA GLU A 173 -15.18 12.03 -39.94
C GLU A 173 -15.96 12.04 -38.61
N GLU A 174 -17.25 12.36 -38.73
CA GLU A 174 -18.25 12.57 -37.68
C GLU A 174 -18.35 11.33 -36.77
N LEU A 175 -17.54 11.32 -35.72
CA LEU A 175 -17.75 10.44 -34.57
C LEU A 175 -18.21 11.34 -33.44
N GLU A 176 -19.54 11.51 -33.36
CA GLU A 176 -20.21 12.10 -32.21
C GLU A 176 -19.71 11.41 -30.94
N GLU A 177 -19.48 12.21 -29.89
CA GLU A 177 -19.15 11.69 -28.57
C GLU A 177 -20.31 10.79 -28.11
N GLN A 178 -20.07 9.48 -28.05
CA GLN A 178 -21.07 8.54 -27.59
C GLN A 178 -21.13 8.61 -26.08
N SER A 179 -22.11 9.33 -25.57
CA SER A 179 -22.42 9.39 -24.14
C SER A 179 -23.74 8.69 -23.86
N GLU A 180 -23.71 7.81 -22.87
CA GLU A 180 -24.88 7.12 -22.35
C GLU A 180 -24.90 7.39 -20.85
N MET A 181 -25.92 8.09 -20.37
CA MET A 181 -26.04 8.50 -18.96
C MET A 181 -27.44 8.20 -18.47
N ASP A 182 -27.52 7.48 -17.35
CA ASP A 182 -28.71 7.29 -16.53
C ASP A 182 -28.60 8.14 -15.26
N GLU A 183 -29.58 7.99 -14.37
CA GLU A 183 -29.64 8.66 -13.09
C GLU A 183 -28.59 8.14 -12.08
N ASP A 184 -27.90 9.07 -11.41
CA ASP A 184 -27.01 8.76 -10.29
C ASP A 184 -27.76 8.82 -8.96
N SER A 185 -28.39 7.72 -8.56
CA SER A 185 -29.14 7.64 -7.30
C SER A 185 -28.91 6.32 -6.56
N GLY A 186 -28.91 6.40 -5.24
CA GLY A 186 -28.85 5.24 -4.35
C GLY A 186 -30.21 4.55 -4.19
N LEU A 187 -30.51 4.11 -2.97
CA LEU A 187 -31.83 3.66 -2.55
C LEU A 187 -32.57 4.81 -1.88
N GLU A 188 -33.72 5.17 -2.45
CA GLU A 188 -34.61 6.20 -1.90
C GLU A 188 -35.34 5.69 -0.64
N ASP A 189 -35.70 4.41 -0.62
CA ASP A 189 -36.49 3.79 0.45
C ASP A 189 -35.67 2.91 1.41
N SER A 190 -34.38 3.22 1.59
CA SER A 190 -33.56 2.46 2.54
C SER A 190 -33.98 2.78 3.98
N VAL A 191 -34.39 1.75 4.72
CA VAL A 191 -34.65 1.84 6.18
C VAL A 191 -33.35 2.08 6.97
N LEU A 192 -32.20 1.70 6.40
CA LEU A 192 -30.89 1.96 6.98
C LEU A 192 -30.45 3.41 6.69
N PRO A 193 -29.83 4.11 7.66
CA PRO A 193 -29.38 5.49 7.47
C PRO A 193 -28.25 5.55 6.44
N PHE A 194 -28.27 6.59 5.60
CA PHE A 194 -27.20 6.86 4.65
C PHE A 194 -25.91 7.26 5.37
N VAL A 195 -24.79 6.67 4.95
CA VAL A 195 -23.45 6.92 5.53
C VAL A 195 -22.61 7.78 4.60
N THR A 196 -22.40 7.30 3.37
CA THR A 196 -21.49 7.96 2.43
C THR A 196 -21.71 7.48 0.99
N SER A 197 -21.20 8.26 0.05
CA SER A 197 -21.09 7.91 -1.36
C SER A 197 -19.64 8.01 -1.82
N VAL A 198 -19.17 7.01 -2.55
CA VAL A 198 -17.80 6.95 -3.08
C VAL A 198 -17.85 6.81 -4.59
N SER A 199 -17.20 7.71 -5.33
CA SER A 199 -17.05 7.54 -6.77
C SER A 199 -16.24 6.28 -7.08
N VAL A 200 -16.78 5.45 -7.98
CA VAL A 200 -16.13 4.25 -8.49
C VAL A 200 -15.76 4.38 -9.96
N ASP A 201 -15.77 5.61 -10.48
CA ASP A 201 -15.43 5.97 -11.85
C ASP A 201 -14.15 5.28 -12.34
N LYS A 202 -14.14 4.99 -13.64
CA LYS A 202 -13.00 4.39 -14.33
C LYS A 202 -12.78 5.12 -15.64
N SER A 203 -11.51 5.37 -15.96
CA SER A 203 -11.12 5.96 -17.24
C SER A 203 -9.99 5.17 -17.86
N LYS A 204 -9.99 5.06 -19.19
CA LYS A 204 -8.90 4.51 -19.99
C LYS A 204 -8.49 5.54 -21.02
N ASN A 205 -7.21 5.90 -21.03
CA ASN A 205 -6.63 6.82 -22.01
C ASN A 205 -5.58 6.06 -22.82
N LEU A 206 -5.63 6.18 -24.15
CA LEU A 206 -4.67 5.56 -25.05
C LEU A 206 -4.10 6.58 -26.02
N SER A 207 -2.84 6.39 -26.40
CA SER A 207 -2.16 7.15 -27.44
C SER A 207 -1.69 6.20 -28.52
N GLY A 208 -1.91 6.58 -29.77
CA GLY A 208 -1.38 5.87 -30.93
C GLY A 208 0.10 6.17 -31.17
N GLY A 209 0.70 5.41 -32.08
CA GLY A 209 2.05 5.67 -32.57
C GLY A 209 2.14 6.99 -33.34
N LYS A 210 3.34 7.57 -33.36
CA LYS A 210 3.62 8.77 -34.16
C LYS A 210 3.87 8.40 -35.62
N ALA A 211 3.36 9.21 -36.54
CA ALA A 211 3.63 9.07 -37.97
C ALA A 211 3.85 10.44 -38.64
N ARG A 212 4.54 10.45 -39.78
CA ARG A 212 4.74 11.68 -40.59
C ARG A 212 3.47 12.13 -41.33
N SER A 213 2.46 11.25 -41.42
CA SER A 213 1.16 11.55 -42.01
C SER A 213 0.07 11.43 -40.96
N SER A 214 -0.81 12.44 -40.89
CA SER A 214 -2.00 12.43 -40.05
C SER A 214 -2.92 11.24 -40.35
N SER A 215 -3.11 10.89 -41.63
CA SER A 215 -3.98 9.78 -42.02
C SER A 215 -3.41 8.42 -41.59
N THR A 216 -2.10 8.24 -41.69
CA THR A 216 -1.41 7.04 -41.20
C THR A 216 -1.52 6.93 -39.68
N ALA A 217 -1.29 8.04 -38.96
CA ALA A 217 -1.44 8.09 -37.50
C ALA A 217 -2.88 7.76 -37.06
N TYR A 218 -3.87 8.32 -37.76
CA TYR A 218 -5.28 8.05 -37.48
C TYR A 218 -5.65 6.60 -37.73
N ARG A 219 -5.28 6.03 -38.89
CA ARG A 219 -5.54 4.62 -39.22
C ARG A 219 -4.89 3.68 -38.21
N ASN A 220 -3.66 3.98 -37.80
CA ASN A 220 -2.99 3.21 -36.75
C ASN A 220 -3.78 3.27 -35.43
N PHE A 221 -4.23 4.45 -35.02
CA PHE A 221 -5.03 4.62 -33.81
C PHE A 221 -6.38 3.89 -33.89
N LYS A 222 -7.13 4.08 -34.99
CA LYS A 222 -8.45 3.48 -35.25
C LYS A 222 -8.39 1.96 -35.26
N ASN A 223 -7.31 1.36 -35.77
CA ASN A 223 -7.19 -0.09 -35.87
C ASN A 223 -6.63 -0.75 -34.60
N ASN A 224 -5.82 -0.04 -33.81
CA ASN A 224 -5.09 -0.64 -32.68
C ASN A 224 -5.59 -0.18 -31.31
N GLN A 225 -5.78 1.13 -31.11
CA GLN A 225 -6.13 1.70 -29.81
C GLN A 225 -7.65 1.91 -29.64
N TYR A 226 -8.35 2.32 -30.69
CA TYR A 226 -9.79 2.60 -30.62
C TYR A 226 -10.63 1.37 -30.23
N PRO A 227 -10.38 0.14 -30.76
CA PRO A 227 -11.12 -1.05 -30.33
C PRO A 227 -10.93 -1.33 -28.83
N GLN A 228 -9.72 -1.11 -28.31
CA GLN A 228 -9.45 -1.26 -26.89
C GLN A 228 -10.18 -0.25 -26.00
N LEU A 229 -10.56 0.92 -26.54
CA LEU A 229 -11.42 1.89 -25.86
C LEU A 229 -12.88 1.44 -25.92
N GLN A 230 -13.34 0.83 -27.02
CA GLN A 230 -14.68 0.26 -27.12
C GLN A 230 -14.85 -0.93 -26.16
N ASP A 231 -13.85 -1.81 -26.09
CA ASP A 231 -13.84 -2.97 -25.18
C ASP A 231 -13.87 -2.54 -23.70
N PHE A 232 -13.40 -1.33 -23.37
CA PHE A 232 -13.45 -0.83 -22.00
C PHE A 232 -14.88 -0.79 -21.44
N ARG A 233 -15.91 -0.63 -22.29
CA ARG A 233 -17.31 -0.69 -21.93
C ARG A 233 -17.70 -1.99 -21.22
N SER A 234 -17.15 -3.13 -21.62
CA SER A 234 -17.47 -4.43 -21.02
C SER A 234 -16.69 -4.68 -19.72
N PHE A 235 -15.51 -4.07 -19.58
CA PHE A 235 -14.62 -4.30 -18.43
C PHE A 235 -14.81 -3.33 -17.27
N PHE A 236 -15.19 -2.07 -17.54
CA PHE A 236 -15.29 -1.08 -16.48
C PHE A 236 -16.28 -1.43 -15.35
N PRO A 237 -17.39 -2.18 -15.58
CA PRO A 237 -18.30 -2.53 -14.49
C PRO A 237 -17.63 -3.36 -13.41
N GLN A 238 -16.89 -4.40 -13.81
CA GLN A 238 -16.14 -5.24 -12.88
C GLN A 238 -15.03 -4.45 -12.16
N LEU A 239 -14.35 -3.53 -12.86
CA LEU A 239 -13.33 -2.66 -12.25
C LEU A 239 -13.94 -1.69 -11.21
N SER A 240 -15.13 -1.17 -11.50
CA SER A 240 -15.89 -0.30 -10.61
C SER A 240 -16.38 -1.07 -9.39
N TYR A 241 -16.94 -2.26 -9.59
CA TYR A 241 -17.33 -3.18 -8.52
C TYR A 241 -16.14 -3.57 -7.62
N ASN A 242 -14.99 -3.89 -8.20
CA ASN A 242 -13.76 -4.15 -7.45
C ASN A 242 -13.36 -2.96 -6.56
N THR A 243 -13.54 -1.73 -7.05
CA THR A 243 -13.27 -0.50 -6.30
C THR A 243 -14.30 -0.30 -5.19
N ALA A 244 -15.58 -0.58 -5.47
CA ALA A 244 -16.64 -0.55 -4.47
C ALA A 244 -16.35 -1.52 -3.33
N MET A 245 -16.05 -2.79 -3.65
CA MET A 245 -15.74 -3.82 -2.66
C MET A 245 -14.48 -3.52 -1.86
N ARG A 246 -13.45 -2.94 -2.47
CA ARG A 246 -12.28 -2.44 -1.74
C ARG A 246 -12.68 -1.35 -0.76
N SER A 247 -13.48 -0.38 -1.20
CA SER A 247 -13.93 0.73 -0.35
C SER A 247 -14.77 0.22 0.82
N LEU A 248 -15.69 -0.72 0.56
CA LEU A 248 -16.51 -1.33 1.59
C LEU A 248 -15.67 -2.14 2.59
N ASN A 249 -14.70 -2.92 2.11
CA ASN A 249 -13.76 -3.62 2.98
C ASN A 249 -12.89 -2.67 3.81
N ASN A 250 -12.47 -1.53 3.27
CA ASN A 250 -11.75 -0.53 4.06
C ASN A 250 -12.63 0.08 5.16
N MET A 251 -13.93 0.23 4.89
CA MET A 251 -14.85 0.85 5.83
C MET A 251 -15.34 -0.12 6.90
N TYR A 252 -15.60 -1.38 6.57
CA TYR A 252 -16.28 -2.35 7.45
C TYR A 252 -15.63 -3.73 7.49
N GLY A 253 -14.87 -4.09 6.46
CA GLY A 253 -14.33 -5.44 6.31
C GLY A 253 -12.98 -5.65 6.97
N PHE A 254 -12.70 -6.91 7.28
CA PHE A 254 -11.47 -7.39 7.87
C PHE A 254 -10.61 -8.11 6.82
N ALA A 255 -10.30 -7.40 5.73
CA ALA A 255 -9.67 -7.98 4.55
C ALA A 255 -8.23 -8.42 4.81
N PRO A 256 -7.78 -9.56 4.25
CA PRO A 256 -6.38 -9.96 4.32
C PRO A 256 -5.50 -8.97 3.58
N THR A 257 -4.37 -8.63 4.19
CA THR A 257 -3.38 -7.71 3.63
C THR A 257 -1.98 -8.23 3.88
N LYS A 258 -1.21 -8.28 2.80
CA LYS A 258 0.21 -8.58 2.83
C LYS A 258 0.98 -7.32 3.14
N ASN A 259 1.51 -7.27 4.35
CA ASN A 259 2.34 -6.18 4.82
C ASN A 259 3.80 -6.47 4.43
N LEU A 260 4.41 -5.56 3.68
CA LEU A 260 5.83 -5.63 3.35
C LEU A 260 6.64 -4.71 4.25
N PHE A 261 7.76 -5.19 4.75
CA PHE A 261 8.71 -4.38 5.53
C PHE A 261 10.16 -4.79 5.26
N LYS A 262 11.10 -3.89 5.55
CA LYS A 262 12.53 -4.11 5.31
C LYS A 262 13.20 -4.51 6.63
N LEU A 263 13.97 -5.59 6.59
CA LEU A 263 14.90 -5.96 7.66
C LEU A 263 16.32 -5.58 7.24
N ARG A 264 17.09 -5.03 8.17
CA ARG A 264 18.49 -4.68 7.99
C ARG A 264 19.34 -5.95 8.02
N VAL A 265 20.24 -6.05 7.05
CA VAL A 265 21.22 -7.16 6.90
C VAL A 265 22.63 -6.60 6.81
N ILE A 266 23.63 -7.40 7.15
CA ILE A 266 25.03 -7.06 6.92
C ILE A 266 25.43 -7.63 5.56
N LYS A 267 25.79 -6.75 4.62
CA LYS A 267 26.20 -7.13 3.26
C LYS A 267 27.62 -7.67 3.19
N ASN A 268 28.48 -7.23 4.10
CA ASN A 268 29.89 -7.65 4.12
C ASN A 268 30.03 -8.95 4.91
N GLU A 269 30.18 -10.07 4.20
CA GLU A 269 30.34 -11.41 4.77
C GLU A 269 31.54 -11.55 5.72
N LYS A 270 32.59 -10.74 5.51
CA LYS A 270 33.80 -10.75 6.36
C LYS A 270 33.59 -10.06 7.71
N HIS A 271 32.45 -9.39 7.93
CA HIS A 271 32.17 -8.78 9.22
C HIS A 271 31.94 -9.87 10.28
N PRO A 272 32.54 -9.79 11.49
CA PRO A 272 32.47 -10.86 12.50
C PRO A 272 31.04 -11.27 12.88
N GLN A 273 30.10 -10.33 12.84
CA GLN A 273 28.69 -10.59 13.16
C GLN A 273 27.83 -10.96 11.94
N SER A 274 28.38 -10.97 10.72
CA SER A 274 27.60 -11.12 9.49
C SER A 274 26.77 -12.40 9.47
N LYS A 275 27.39 -13.53 9.86
CA LYS A 275 26.73 -14.84 9.83
C LYS A 275 25.53 -14.87 10.78
N VAL A 276 25.73 -14.65 12.08
CA VAL A 276 24.67 -14.71 13.09
C VAL A 276 23.56 -13.69 12.81
N TRP A 277 23.91 -12.48 12.39
CA TRP A 277 22.94 -11.44 12.05
C TRP A 277 22.04 -11.84 10.87
N ASN A 278 22.65 -12.35 9.79
CA ASN A 278 21.93 -12.72 8.59
C ASN A 278 21.13 -14.02 8.80
N ASP A 279 21.62 -14.94 9.65
CA ASP A 279 20.89 -16.14 10.09
C ASP A 279 19.62 -15.73 10.86
N ALA A 280 19.71 -14.80 11.83
CA ALA A 280 18.56 -14.26 12.56
C ALA A 280 17.56 -13.55 11.63
N THR A 281 18.07 -12.82 10.64
CA THR A 281 17.22 -12.15 9.63
C THR A 281 16.51 -13.16 8.73
N ALA A 282 17.21 -14.22 8.30
CA ALA A 282 16.64 -15.27 7.49
C ALA A 282 15.56 -16.05 8.25
N ALA A 283 15.81 -16.38 9.52
CA ALA A 283 14.82 -17.00 10.40
C ALA A 283 13.57 -16.13 10.57
N THR A 284 13.75 -14.82 10.77
CA THR A 284 12.64 -13.85 10.84
C THR A 284 11.77 -13.90 9.58
N ILE A 285 12.37 -13.88 8.39
CA ILE A 285 11.63 -13.94 7.12
C ILE A 285 10.89 -15.27 6.98
N THR A 286 11.53 -16.38 7.34
CA THR A 286 10.91 -17.71 7.27
C THR A 286 9.70 -17.82 8.21
N LEU A 287 9.82 -17.32 9.44
CA LEU A 287 8.73 -17.33 10.41
C LEU A 287 7.57 -16.42 9.98
N PHE A 288 7.83 -15.19 9.51
CA PHE A 288 6.75 -14.30 9.09
C PHE A 288 6.01 -14.78 7.82
N LYS A 289 6.66 -15.54 6.94
CA LYS A 289 5.98 -16.16 5.79
C LYS A 289 4.90 -17.17 6.17
N SER A 290 5.02 -17.81 7.35
CA SER A 290 4.03 -18.77 7.83
C SER A 290 2.87 -18.12 8.59
N VAL A 291 3.01 -16.84 8.96
CA VAL A 291 1.95 -16.06 9.62
C VAL A 291 0.84 -15.77 8.62
N LYS A 292 -0.37 -16.15 9.00
CA LYS A 292 -1.60 -15.94 8.24
C LYS A 292 -2.54 -15.07 9.04
N PHE A 293 -3.30 -14.23 8.35
CA PHE A 293 -4.24 -13.32 9.00
C PHE A 293 -5.35 -14.07 9.76
N ASN A 294 -5.68 -15.29 9.33
CA ASN A 294 -6.76 -16.10 9.88
C ASN A 294 -6.32 -17.15 10.90
N LYS A 295 -5.09 -17.04 11.41
CA LYS A 295 -4.51 -17.94 12.42
C LYS A 295 -4.01 -17.13 13.60
N GLY A 296 -4.12 -17.68 14.81
CA GLY A 296 -3.55 -17.10 16.01
C GLY A 296 -2.05 -16.90 15.92
N ILE A 297 -1.54 -15.86 16.59
CA ILE A 297 -0.14 -15.43 16.49
C ILE A 297 0.74 -15.90 17.68
N ASP A 298 0.15 -16.46 18.74
CA ASP A 298 0.87 -16.72 19.99
C ASP A 298 2.01 -17.74 19.86
N LYS A 299 1.78 -18.83 19.12
CA LYS A 299 2.85 -19.79 18.81
C LYS A 299 4.01 -19.12 18.07
N THR A 300 3.70 -18.24 17.12
CA THR A 300 4.73 -17.47 16.40
C THR A 300 5.46 -16.53 17.34
N ARG A 301 4.77 -15.83 18.26
CA ARG A 301 5.40 -14.95 19.27
C ARG A 301 6.44 -15.72 20.10
N GLN A 302 6.14 -16.95 20.52
CA GLN A 302 7.08 -17.80 21.24
C GLN A 302 8.32 -18.17 20.40
N GLN A 303 8.12 -18.54 19.13
CA GLN A 303 9.22 -18.85 18.21
C GLN A 303 10.17 -17.67 17.95
N PHE A 304 9.69 -16.44 18.11
CA PHE A 304 10.49 -15.24 17.95
C PHE A 304 11.35 -14.86 19.16
N LEU A 305 11.12 -15.44 20.35
CA LEU A 305 11.84 -15.06 21.56
C LEU A 305 13.36 -15.11 21.42
N PRO A 306 13.99 -16.15 20.82
CA PRO A 306 15.45 -16.18 20.65
C PRO A 306 15.98 -15.08 19.69
N ILE A 307 15.19 -14.72 18.67
CA ILE A 307 15.56 -13.67 17.71
C ILE A 307 15.43 -12.29 18.36
N ILE A 308 14.38 -12.09 19.16
CA ILE A 308 14.16 -10.88 19.94
C ILE A 308 15.31 -10.67 20.92
N ASP A 309 15.65 -11.69 21.72
CA ASP A 309 16.75 -11.66 22.69
C ASP A 309 18.09 -11.30 22.02
N TYR A 310 18.38 -11.89 20.86
CA TYR A 310 19.55 -11.53 20.06
C TYR A 310 19.58 -10.04 19.71
N TYR A 311 18.49 -9.48 19.18
CA TYR A 311 18.46 -8.07 18.78
C TYR A 311 18.44 -7.11 19.97
N VAL A 312 17.78 -7.45 21.09
CA VAL A 312 17.87 -6.70 22.36
C VAL A 312 19.32 -6.61 22.80
N THR A 313 20.03 -7.75 22.84
CA THR A 313 21.47 -7.79 23.17
C THR A 313 22.30 -6.94 22.23
N GLN A 314 22.00 -6.91 20.91
CA GLN A 314 22.71 -6.04 19.97
C GLN A 314 22.39 -4.55 20.19
N VAL A 315 21.18 -4.20 20.62
CA VAL A 315 20.85 -2.81 20.97
C VAL A 315 21.62 -2.38 22.20
N ASP A 316 21.70 -3.21 23.24
CA ASP A 316 22.34 -2.83 24.51
C ASP A 316 23.86 -2.81 24.43
N ARG A 317 24.44 -3.79 23.74
CA ARG A 317 25.91 -3.95 23.61
C ARG A 317 26.57 -2.81 22.82
N ASN A 318 25.91 -2.29 21.78
CA ASN A 318 26.52 -1.33 20.86
C ASN A 318 26.33 0.12 21.32
N ARG A 319 27.41 0.91 21.32
CA ARG A 319 27.39 2.31 21.74
C ARG A 319 26.97 3.26 20.61
N GLU A 320 26.51 4.47 20.97
CA GLU A 320 26.10 5.49 20.00
C GLU A 320 27.23 6.43 19.54
N ASP A 321 28.30 6.53 20.30
CA ASP A 321 29.44 7.40 20.03
C ASP A 321 30.35 6.84 18.92
N ASP A 322 30.62 5.53 18.94
CA ASP A 322 31.35 4.88 17.84
C ASP A 322 30.48 4.77 16.57
N LYS A 323 31.05 5.12 15.41
CA LYS A 323 30.32 5.16 14.14
C LYS A 323 29.87 3.77 13.66
N LYS A 324 30.64 2.71 13.96
CA LYS A 324 30.37 1.35 13.50
C LYS A 324 29.35 0.68 14.41
N GLU A 325 29.55 0.78 15.72
CA GLU A 325 28.60 0.29 16.73
C GLU A 325 27.25 1.00 16.59
N ARG A 326 27.25 2.32 16.37
CA ARG A 326 26.01 3.07 16.14
C ARG A 326 25.18 2.54 14.96
N LYS A 327 25.83 2.10 13.88
CA LYS A 327 25.12 1.50 12.74
C LYS A 327 24.48 0.16 13.11
N LEU A 328 25.20 -0.68 13.86
CA LEU A 328 24.68 -1.95 14.37
C LEU A 328 23.53 -1.72 15.34
N LYS A 329 23.69 -0.83 16.32
CA LYS A 329 22.65 -0.44 17.28
C LYS A 329 21.38 0.02 16.56
N LYS A 330 21.52 0.94 15.60
CA LYS A 330 20.38 1.45 14.82
C LYS A 330 19.69 0.35 14.02
N ALA A 331 20.45 -0.53 13.38
CA ALA A 331 19.88 -1.61 12.58
C ALA A 331 19.20 -2.68 13.44
N ALA A 332 19.75 -3.00 14.61
CA ALA A 332 19.17 -3.93 15.57
C ALA A 332 17.87 -3.36 16.13
N PHE A 333 17.88 -2.07 16.50
CA PHE A 333 16.72 -1.33 16.95
C PHE A 333 15.60 -1.31 15.89
N GLU A 334 15.94 -1.01 14.63
CA GLU A 334 14.96 -1.02 13.53
C GLU A 334 14.36 -2.41 13.29
N ASN A 335 15.19 -3.47 13.28
CA ASN A 335 14.71 -4.85 13.14
C ASN A 335 13.81 -5.24 14.31
N LEU A 336 14.21 -4.92 15.54
CA LEU A 336 13.46 -5.23 16.76
C LEU A 336 12.10 -4.54 16.78
N LEU A 337 12.04 -3.25 16.46
CA LEU A 337 10.77 -2.52 16.37
C LEU A 337 9.85 -3.08 15.29
N ASN A 338 10.40 -3.45 14.13
CA ASN A 338 9.61 -4.09 13.07
C ASN A 338 9.08 -5.45 13.52
N ILE A 339 9.91 -6.29 14.15
CA ILE A 339 9.50 -7.60 14.67
C ILE A 339 8.38 -7.42 15.70
N TYR A 340 8.54 -6.57 16.71
CA TYR A 340 7.49 -6.33 17.70
C TYR A 340 6.20 -5.81 17.07
N TYR A 341 6.28 -4.81 16.18
CA TYR A 341 5.11 -4.25 15.52
C TYR A 341 4.32 -5.32 14.75
N TYR A 342 5.02 -6.16 13.98
CA TYR A 342 4.37 -7.19 13.18
C TYR A 342 3.98 -8.45 13.98
N LEU A 343 4.40 -8.56 15.25
CA LEU A 343 3.91 -9.55 16.21
C LEU A 343 2.71 -9.07 17.05
N ASP A 344 2.14 -7.90 16.75
CA ASP A 344 1.12 -7.23 17.57
C ASP A 344 1.60 -6.99 19.02
N ARG A 345 2.91 -6.82 19.20
CA ARG A 345 3.56 -6.47 20.47
C ARG A 345 3.72 -4.94 20.57
N HIS A 346 2.60 -4.23 20.43
CA HIS A 346 2.60 -2.76 20.34
C HIS A 346 3.08 -2.08 21.62
N ASP A 347 2.79 -2.67 22.78
CA ASP A 347 3.26 -2.15 24.07
C ASP A 347 4.78 -2.22 24.20
N ASP A 348 5.41 -3.29 23.71
CA ASP A 348 6.87 -3.39 23.67
C ASP A 348 7.49 -2.34 22.73
N VAL A 349 6.85 -2.07 21.56
CA VAL A 349 7.28 -0.99 20.67
C VAL A 349 7.21 0.37 21.38
N ILE A 350 6.12 0.64 22.11
CA ILE A 350 5.91 1.90 22.81
C ILE A 350 6.92 2.06 23.96
N ALA A 351 7.13 1.02 24.76
CA ALA A 351 8.09 1.00 25.86
C ALA A 351 9.50 1.27 25.33
N LEU A 352 9.98 0.42 24.42
CA LEU A 352 11.31 0.55 23.81
C LEU A 352 11.49 1.89 23.10
N SER A 353 10.49 2.36 22.34
CA SER A 353 10.61 3.67 21.68
C SER A 353 10.66 4.83 22.68
N SER A 354 10.01 4.71 23.84
CA SER A 354 9.99 5.77 24.85
C SER A 354 11.37 5.98 25.47
N GLU A 355 12.15 4.91 25.66
CA GLU A 355 13.52 4.96 26.17
C GLU A 355 14.47 5.75 25.25
N TYR A 356 14.20 5.73 23.94
CA TYR A 356 15.08 6.30 22.93
C TYR A 356 14.60 7.63 22.33
N LEU A 357 13.57 8.28 22.89
CA LEU A 357 13.00 9.53 22.34
C LEU A 357 14.02 10.67 22.28
N GLU A 358 14.85 10.81 23.31
CA GLU A 358 15.88 11.86 23.40
C GLU A 358 17.20 11.48 22.70
N SER A 359 17.30 10.26 22.16
CA SER A 359 18.48 9.86 21.39
C SER A 359 18.59 10.71 20.13
N LYS A 360 19.74 11.37 19.96
CA LYS A 360 20.06 12.14 18.74
C LYS A 360 20.05 11.26 17.47
N ARG A 361 20.16 9.94 17.62
CA ARG A 361 20.32 8.99 16.51
C ARG A 361 19.11 8.11 16.30
N LEU A 362 18.44 7.72 17.39
CA LEU A 362 17.29 6.81 17.36
C LEU A 362 15.95 7.54 17.58
N GLY A 363 15.96 8.74 18.16
CA GLY A 363 14.75 9.47 18.58
C GLY A 363 13.75 9.75 17.47
N ARG A 364 14.20 10.06 16.24
CA ARG A 364 13.28 10.22 15.09
C ARG A 364 12.54 8.91 14.79
N LEU A 365 13.26 7.80 14.71
CA LEU A 365 12.67 6.49 14.41
C LEU A 365 11.75 6.04 15.55
N ALA A 366 12.21 6.18 16.79
CA ALA A 366 11.44 5.88 18.00
C ALA A 366 10.13 6.67 18.05
N LYS A 367 10.16 7.98 17.78
CA LYS A 367 8.95 8.83 17.74
C LYS A 367 7.95 8.39 16.66
N ILE A 368 8.44 7.99 15.48
CA ILE A 368 7.59 7.50 14.39
C ILE A 368 6.93 6.17 14.80
N GLN A 369 7.73 5.21 15.27
CA GLN A 369 7.27 3.86 15.60
C GLN A 369 6.34 3.86 16.82
N LYS A 370 6.65 4.65 17.85
CA LYS A 370 5.73 4.90 18.98
C LYS A 370 4.37 5.39 18.49
N GLY A 371 4.34 6.44 17.67
CA GLY A 371 3.09 6.99 17.15
C GLY A 371 2.31 6.02 16.26
N LYS A 372 3.00 5.16 15.51
CA LYS A 372 2.38 4.10 14.71
C LYS A 372 1.74 3.04 15.60
N SER A 373 2.45 2.57 16.63
CA SER A 373 1.96 1.57 17.58
C SER A 373 0.84 2.09 18.48
N GLU A 374 0.90 3.34 18.94
CA GLU A 374 -0.20 3.97 19.69
C GLU A 374 -1.48 4.03 18.85
N LYS A 375 -1.36 4.42 17.57
CA LYS A 375 -2.49 4.42 16.63
C LYS A 375 -3.06 3.02 16.43
N MET A 376 -2.20 2.03 16.18
CA MET A 376 -2.64 0.65 15.97
C MET A 376 -3.32 0.07 17.23
N LYS A 377 -2.75 0.31 18.42
CA LYS A 377 -3.35 -0.10 19.70
C LYS A 377 -4.72 0.54 19.92
N ALA A 378 -4.84 1.84 19.65
CA ALA A 378 -6.13 2.53 19.76
C ALA A 378 -7.16 1.99 18.74
N HIS A 379 -6.72 1.63 17.54
CA HIS A 379 -7.60 1.07 16.50
C HIS A 379 -8.07 -0.34 16.87
N LEU A 380 -7.17 -1.20 17.36
CA LEU A 380 -7.52 -2.52 17.90
C LEU A 380 -8.51 -2.40 19.07
N ALA A 381 -8.25 -1.49 20.01
CA ALA A 381 -9.17 -1.24 21.13
C ALA A 381 -10.55 -0.76 20.66
N PHE A 382 -10.60 0.14 19.67
CA PHE A 382 -11.85 0.60 19.06
C PHE A 382 -12.66 -0.56 18.45
N LEU A 383 -11.98 -1.51 17.82
CA LEU A 383 -12.59 -2.71 17.24
C LEU A 383 -12.83 -3.84 18.25
N LYS A 384 -12.49 -3.62 19.53
CA LYS A 384 -12.50 -4.63 20.61
C LYS A 384 -11.71 -5.89 20.24
N MET A 385 -10.54 -5.71 19.64
CA MET A 385 -9.64 -6.78 19.22
C MET A 385 -8.32 -6.70 20.01
N GLU A 386 -7.73 -7.85 20.30
CA GLU A 386 -6.40 -7.92 20.91
C GLU A 386 -5.27 -7.97 19.86
N THR A 387 -5.55 -8.53 18.69
CA THR A 387 -4.57 -8.74 17.62
C THR A 387 -5.18 -8.41 16.26
N ALA A 388 -4.32 -8.14 15.26
CA ALA A 388 -4.74 -7.95 13.86
C ALA A 388 -4.89 -9.30 13.12
N HIS A 389 -5.27 -10.34 13.85
CA HIS A 389 -5.55 -11.69 13.36
C HIS A 389 -6.99 -12.06 13.70
N MET A 390 -7.69 -12.65 12.73
CA MET A 390 -9.08 -13.10 12.89
C MET A 390 -9.15 -14.59 12.67
N GLU A 391 -9.06 -15.36 13.75
CA GLU A 391 -9.15 -16.82 13.69
C GLU A 391 -10.44 -17.26 13.01
N SER A 392 -10.30 -18.00 11.92
CA SER A 392 -11.43 -18.53 11.17
C SER A 392 -11.00 -19.74 10.37
N ASP A 393 -11.81 -20.79 10.47
CA ASP A 393 -11.64 -22.03 9.69
C ASP A 393 -12.09 -21.89 8.23
N LYS A 394 -12.74 -20.78 7.87
CA LYS A 394 -13.18 -20.53 6.49
C LYS A 394 -11.95 -20.46 5.59
N LEU A 395 -11.86 -21.36 4.59
CA LEU A 395 -10.83 -21.31 3.56
C LEU A 395 -10.91 -19.96 2.83
N VAL A 396 -9.77 -19.27 2.74
CA VAL A 396 -9.66 -17.98 2.06
C VAL A 396 -8.88 -18.23 0.78
N ILE A 397 -9.58 -18.15 -0.36
CA ILE A 397 -8.97 -18.19 -1.68
C ILE A 397 -8.27 -16.85 -1.91
N ASP A 398 -6.96 -16.91 -2.16
CA ASP A 398 -5.98 -15.80 -2.11
C ASP A 398 -6.07 -14.81 -3.30
N GLU A 399 -7.21 -14.73 -3.99
CA GLU A 399 -7.33 -14.02 -5.27
C GLU A 399 -7.41 -12.49 -5.15
N ASN A 400 -7.55 -11.96 -3.93
CA ASN A 400 -7.69 -10.51 -3.68
C ASN A 400 -6.77 -10.00 -2.57
N GLU A 401 -5.59 -10.60 -2.37
CA GLU A 401 -4.62 -10.15 -1.37
C GLU A 401 -4.15 -8.72 -1.67
N GLU A 402 -4.49 -7.75 -0.81
CA GLU A 402 -3.98 -6.38 -0.95
C GLU A 402 -2.52 -6.34 -0.48
N ILE A 403 -1.65 -5.74 -1.29
CA ILE A 403 -0.26 -5.49 -0.91
C ILE A 403 -0.19 -4.07 -0.35
N GLU A 404 0.03 -3.96 0.96
CA GLU A 404 0.38 -2.67 1.57
C GLU A 404 1.88 -2.45 1.34
N VAL A 405 2.18 -1.63 0.33
CA VAL A 405 3.56 -1.23 -0.02
C VAL A 405 4.02 -0.16 0.96
N LEU A 406 5.26 -0.30 1.44
CA LEU A 406 5.92 0.68 2.31
C LEU A 406 5.76 2.10 1.76
N GLU A 407 5.10 2.97 2.52
CA GLU A 407 5.35 4.40 2.44
C GLU A 407 6.80 4.62 2.89
N ASP A 408 7.74 4.73 1.94
CA ASP A 408 9.13 5.09 2.19
C ASP A 408 9.20 6.57 2.64
N ASP A 409 8.68 6.91 3.83
CA ASP A 409 8.88 8.22 4.48
C ASP A 409 10.20 8.26 5.29
N MET A 410 11.14 7.40 4.91
CA MET A 410 12.52 7.41 5.38
C MET A 410 13.35 8.21 4.38
N THR A 411 13.10 9.52 4.29
CA THR A 411 14.11 10.47 3.81
C THR A 411 15.37 10.24 4.65
N THR A 412 16.33 9.51 4.10
CA THR A 412 17.69 9.46 4.61
C THR A 412 18.25 10.87 4.42
N GLY A 413 18.04 11.73 5.43
CA GLY A 413 18.85 12.92 5.62
C GLY A 413 20.28 12.44 5.84
N GLY A 414 21.06 12.45 4.75
CA GLY A 414 22.51 12.34 4.81
C GLY A 414 23.04 13.57 5.53
N ASN A 415 23.78 13.34 6.60
CA ASN A 415 24.92 14.17 6.93
C ASN A 415 26.17 13.45 6.41
#